data_AF-A0A059KG17-F1
#
_entry.id   AF-A0A059KG17-F1
#
_cell.length_a   1.000
_cell.length_b   1.000
_cell.length_c   1.000
_cell.angle_alpha   90.00
_cell.angle_beta   90.00
_cell.angle_gamma   90.00
#
_symmetry.space_group_name_H-M   'P 1'
#
loop_
_entity.id
_entity.type
_entity.pdbx_description
1 polymer ?
#
loop_
_entity_poly.entity_id
_entity_poly.type
_entity_poly.pdbx_seq_one_letter_code
_entity_poly.pdbx_strand_id
1 'polypeptide(L)' 'MRARAGGSLADLGLTPRQRQVMQLLLHGKSNKLIARDLGISVETVKDHVAAVLRSLGVTSRTQAVLAVGLMSDLSEGSLS' A
#
# COMPACT_ATOMS: atom_id res chain seq x y z
N MET A 1 19.64 17.97 6.76
CA MET A 1 18.99 17.01 7.69
C MET A 1 17.48 17.16 7.55
N ARG A 2 16.82 16.32 6.72
CA ARG A 2 15.36 16.40 6.50
C ARG A 2 14.64 15.57 7.55
N ALA A 3 13.66 16.19 8.20
CA ALA A 3 12.80 15.61 9.22
C ALA A 3 12.14 14.32 8.70
N ARG A 4 12.21 13.24 9.50
CA ARG A 4 11.37 12.05 9.32
C ARG A 4 10.00 12.35 9.93
N ALA A 5 9.15 13.03 9.16
CA ALA A 5 7.71 13.05 9.41
C ALA A 5 7.13 11.69 9.00
N GLY A 6 6.11 11.21 9.72
CA GLY A 6 5.50 9.88 9.58
C GLY A 6 5.30 9.46 8.12
N GLY A 7 5.79 8.27 7.78
CA GLY A 7 5.91 7.81 6.40
C GLY A 7 4.55 7.64 5.74
N SER A 8 4.21 8.56 4.84
CA SER A 8 3.06 8.43 3.96
C SER A 8 3.37 7.41 2.87
N LEU A 9 2.34 6.76 2.31
CA LEU A 9 2.48 5.94 1.11
C LEU A 9 3.11 6.72 -0.08
N ALA A 10 3.04 8.05 -0.08
CA ALA A 10 3.72 8.89 -1.05
C ALA A 10 5.25 8.86 -0.89
N ASP A 11 5.76 8.77 0.33
CA ASP A 11 7.19 8.73 0.64
C ASP A 11 7.82 7.39 0.24
N LEU A 12 6.98 6.36 0.06
CA LEU A 12 7.36 5.03 -0.42
C LEU A 12 7.48 4.95 -1.95
N GLY A 13 7.38 6.07 -2.66
CA GLY A 13 7.50 6.12 -4.12
C GLY A 13 6.30 5.52 -4.87
N LEU A 14 5.20 5.22 -4.19
CA LEU A 14 3.99 4.68 -4.83
C LEU A 14 3.26 5.75 -5.62
N THR A 15 2.88 5.43 -6.86
CA THR A 15 2.00 6.28 -7.67
C THR A 15 0.61 6.41 -7.04
N PRO A 16 -0.21 7.43 -7.38
CA PRO A 16 -1.56 7.58 -6.83
C PRO A 16 -2.41 6.32 -6.94
N ARG A 17 -2.32 5.62 -8.09
CA ARG A 17 -3.08 4.38 -8.31
C ARG A 17 -2.55 3.23 -7.45
N GLN A 18 -1.23 3.10 -7.33
CA GLN A 18 -0.61 2.09 -6.46
C GLN A 18 -0.97 2.30 -4.98
N ARG A 19 -1.08 3.56 -4.53
CA ARG A 19 -1.55 3.88 -3.17
C ARG A 19 -2.98 3.42 -2.92
N GLN A 20 -3.88 3.65 -3.87
CA GLN A 20 -5.27 3.16 -3.77
C GLN A 20 -5.32 1.64 -3.70
N VAL A 21 -4.53 0.95 -4.53
CA VAL A 21 -4.42 -0.52 -4.47
C VAL A 21 -3.88 -0.94 -3.11
N MET A 22 -2.80 -0.33 -2.62
CA MET A 22 -2.19 -0.65 -1.32
C MET A 22 -3.18 -0.45 -0.16
N GLN A 23 -3.95 0.64 -0.18
CA GLN A 23 -5.02 0.86 0.80
C GLN A 23 -6.02 -0.29 0.77
N LEU A 24 -6.52 -0.69 -0.39
CA LEU A 24 -7.48 -1.80 -0.46
C LEU A 24 -6.86 -3.16 -0.07
N LEU A 25 -5.55 -3.35 -0.27
CA LEU A 25 -4.81 -4.51 0.24
C LEU A 25 -4.79 -4.55 1.77
N LEU A 26 -4.56 -3.41 2.44
CA LEU A 26 -4.61 -3.26 3.90
C LEU A 26 -5.99 -3.63 4.46
N HIS A 27 -7.06 -3.29 3.73
CA HIS A 27 -8.44 -3.70 4.06
C HIS A 27 -8.73 -5.19 3.76
N GLY A 28 -7.72 -5.99 3.41
CA GLY A 28 -7.88 -7.43 3.13
C GLY A 28 -8.59 -7.76 1.82
N LYS A 29 -8.86 -6.79 0.93
CA LYS A 29 -9.63 -7.04 -0.30
C LYS A 29 -8.86 -7.89 -1.31
N SER A 30 -9.51 -8.89 -1.91
CA SER A 30 -8.93 -9.69 -2.99
C SER A 30 -8.77 -8.87 -4.29
N ASN A 31 -7.93 -9.30 -5.22
CA ASN A 31 -7.72 -8.59 -6.49
C ASN A 31 -9.02 -8.41 -7.29
N LYS A 32 -9.96 -9.37 -7.19
CA LYS A 32 -11.28 -9.27 -7.83
C LYS A 32 -12.14 -8.15 -7.24
N LEU A 33 -12.12 -7.99 -5.92
CA LEU A 33 -12.83 -6.88 -5.26
C LEU A 33 -12.18 -5.53 -5.55
N ILE A 34 -10.84 -5.48 -5.55
CA ILE A 34 -10.10 -4.27 -5.92
C ILE A 34 -10.41 -3.85 -7.35
N ALA A 35 -10.43 -4.80 -8.29
CA ALA A 35 -10.77 -4.55 -9.68
C ALA A 35 -12.16 -3.92 -9.83
N ARG A 36 -13.15 -4.51 -9.15
CA ARG A 36 -14.53 -3.98 -9.10
C ARG A 36 -14.56 -2.57 -8.51
N ASP A 37 -13.91 -2.36 -7.37
CA ASP A 37 -13.97 -1.09 -6.64
C ASP A 37 -13.24 0.05 -7.37
N LEU A 38 -12.22 -0.27 -8.18
CA LEU A 38 -11.45 0.70 -8.97
C LEU A 38 -11.90 0.81 -10.43
N GLY A 39 -12.84 -0.03 -10.89
CA GLY A 39 -13.33 -0.03 -12.27
C GLY A 39 -12.27 -0.45 -13.31
N ILE A 40 -11.37 -1.37 -12.95
CA ILE A 40 -10.28 -1.87 -13.82
C ILE A 40 -10.27 -3.39 -13.88
N SER A 41 -9.47 -3.97 -14.79
CA SER A 41 -9.37 -5.43 -14.90
C SER A 41 -8.59 -6.06 -13.73
N VAL A 42 -8.85 -7.33 -13.44
CA VAL A 42 -8.08 -8.09 -12.42
C VAL A 42 -6.60 -8.18 -12.80
N GLU A 43 -6.28 -8.28 -14.09
CA GLU A 43 -4.90 -8.31 -14.58
C GLU A 43 -4.19 -6.98 -14.29
N THR A 44 -4.86 -5.85 -14.56
CA THR A 44 -4.35 -4.51 -14.22
C THR A 44 -4.12 -4.36 -12.71
N VAL A 45 -4.98 -4.97 -11.87
CA VAL A 45 -4.73 -5.00 -10.42
C VAL A 45 -3.47 -5.78 -10.09
N LYS A 46 -3.23 -6.96 -10.71
CA LYS A 46 -2.00 -7.73 -10.49
C LYS A 46 -0.76 -6.92 -10.87
N ASP A 47 -0.80 -6.18 -11.98
CA ASP A 47 0.30 -5.31 -12.40
C ASP A 47 0.59 -4.23 -11.35
N HIS A 48 -0.45 -3.59 -10.83
CA HIS A 48 -0.31 -2.62 -9.75
C HIS A 48 0.20 -3.25 -8.46
N VAL A 49 -0.28 -4.43 -8.07
CA VAL A 49 0.22 -5.16 -6.90
C VAL A 49 1.70 -5.46 -7.08
N ALA A 50 2.12 -6.02 -8.23
CA ALA A 50 3.51 -6.31 -8.50
C ALA A 50 4.39 -5.05 -8.43
N ALA A 51 3.92 -3.92 -8.94
CA ALA A 51 4.62 -2.65 -8.85
C ALA A 51 4.71 -2.11 -7.41
N VAL A 52 3.65 -2.27 -6.60
CA VAL A 52 3.67 -1.96 -5.17
C VAL A 52 4.72 -2.80 -4.46
N LEU A 53 4.72 -4.13 -4.66
CA LEU A 53 5.70 -5.03 -4.04
C LEU A 53 7.13 -4.62 -4.37
N ARG A 54 7.42 -4.33 -5.65
CA ARG A 54 8.73 -3.83 -6.09
C ARG A 54 9.12 -2.51 -5.42
N SER A 55 8.20 -1.56 -5.33
CA SER A 55 8.47 -0.25 -4.72
C SER A 55 8.73 -0.35 -3.22
N LEU A 56 8.10 -1.32 -2.55
CA LEU A 56 8.30 -1.61 -1.12
C LEU A 56 9.49 -2.55 -0.85
N GLY A 57 10.12 -3.12 -1.88
CA GLY A 57 11.21 -4.08 -1.73
C GLY A 57 10.81 -5.42 -1.11
N VAL A 58 9.55 -5.81 -1.24
CA VAL A 58 8.99 -7.06 -0.66
C VAL A 58 8.51 -8.00 -1.77
N THR A 59 8.31 -9.27 -1.45
CA THR A 59 7.95 -10.30 -2.44
C THR A 59 6.54 -10.84 -2.29
N SER A 60 5.84 -10.50 -1.20
CA SER A 60 4.49 -10.98 -0.97
C SER A 60 3.53 -9.89 -0.49
N ARG A 61 2.25 -10.12 -0.78
CA ARG A 61 1.14 -9.29 -0.30
C ARG A 61 1.17 -9.14 1.22
N THR A 62 1.39 -10.24 1.94
CA THR A 62 1.43 -10.23 3.41
C THR A 62 2.57 -9.36 3.91
N GLN A 63 3.76 -9.46 3.32
CA GLN A 63 4.88 -8.59 3.67
C GLN A 63 4.57 -7.11 3.40
N ALA A 64 3.94 -6.79 2.27
CA ALA A 64 3.53 -5.41 1.98
C ALA A 64 2.54 -4.87 3.02
N VAL A 65 1.53 -5.66 3.37
CA VAL A 65 0.52 -5.28 4.39
C VAL A 65 1.16 -5.08 5.75
N LEU A 66 2.08 -5.97 6.17
CA LEU A 66 2.79 -5.82 7.44
C LEU A 66 3.72 -4.59 7.44
N ALA A 67 4.50 -4.39 6.37
CA ALA A 67 5.44 -3.28 6.27
C ALA A 67 4.72 -1.92 6.40
N VAL A 68 3.59 -1.75 5.73
CA VAL A 68 2.80 -0.50 5.78
C VAL A 68 1.92 -0.40 7.02
N GLY A 69 1.34 -1.51 7.49
CA GLY A 69 0.50 -1.53 8.69
C GLY A 69 1.28 -1.07 9.92
N LEU A 70 2.52 -1.54 10.08
CA LEU A 70 3.41 -1.12 11.17
C LEU A 70 3.79 0.36 11.09
N MET A 71 3.96 0.92 9.88
CA MET A 71 4.21 2.37 9.71
C MET A 71 3.02 3.22 10.12
N SER A 72 1.81 2.71 9.91
CA SER A 72 0.55 3.41 10.23
C SER A 72 0.33 3.45 11.75
N ASP A 73 0.63 2.35 12.44
CA ASP A 73 0.52 2.22 13.90
C ASP A 73 1.49 3.13 14.66
N LEU A 74 2.68 3.37 14.09
CA LEU A 74 3.67 4.29 14.64
C LEU A 74 3.29 5.78 14.52
N SER A 75 2.24 6.12 13.76
CA SER A 75 1.78 7.50 13.57
C SER A 75 0.65 7.92 14.51
N GLU A 76 -0.08 6.97 15.12
CA GLU A 76 -1.22 7.25 16.01
C GLU A 76 -0.81 7.37 17.49
N GLY A 77 0.44 7.03 17.85
CA GLY A 77 0.94 7.00 19.23
C GLY A 77 1.43 8.32 19.85
N SER A 78 0.98 9.49 19.39
CA SER A 78 1.45 10.80 19.90
C SER A 78 0.38 11.74 20.48
N LEU A 79 -0.79 11.22 20.83
CA LEU A 79 -1.78 11.98 21.61
C LEU A 79 -2.35 11.14 22.76
N SER A 80 -1.66 11.17 23.90
CA SER A 80 -2.23 11.03 25.25
C SER A 80 -1.28 11.67 26.24
#